data_AF-A0A946VWC7-F1
#
_entry.id   AF-A0A946VWC7-F1
#
_cell.length_a   1.000
_cell.length_b   1.000
_cell.length_c   1.000
_cell.angle_alpha   90.00
_cell.angle_beta   90.00
_cell.angle_gamma   90.00
#
_symmetry.space_group_name_H-M   'P 1'
#
loop_
_entity.id
_entity.type
_entity.pdbx_description
1 polymer ?
#
loop_
_entity_poly.entity_id
_entity_poly.type
_entity_poly.pdbx_seq_one_letter_code
_entity_poly.pdbx_strand_id
1 'polypeptide(L)'
;AYALAWAQPYRVGCMSISAAFAFGFDVAYCAQGCKLTRSSPYYHAGSVAPFTDFALRPTMLLATNNFNDARALIDRGVAADDTQPFGTAYLLQTSDRARSVRSVFYAEAQRGFAGVFDVQVLQQDAIANRSSILFYFTGKSQVDGLDTLEFLPGAMADHLTSYGGMLTNSKQMSAMRWLEAGATGSYGTALEPCAFNQKFPNPVLAMWHYATGSTLLEAYWKSVQMPGQGNFIGEPLAAPYAGYRLRRAGRTLRVYSPVLRRGSYKIYRNDFGVERLLAIQQLKRNQRYLELTPPFSQSYRIERM
;
A
#
# COMPACT_ATOMS: atom_id res chain seq x y z
N ALA A 1 -10.52 -2.52 -10.64
CA ALA A 1 -9.88 -1.27 -10.19
C ALA A 1 -9.78 -0.31 -11.37
N TYR A 2 -9.47 0.97 -11.13
CA TYR A 2 -9.15 1.94 -12.18
C TYR A 2 -7.78 2.60 -11.93
N ALA A 3 -7.04 2.83 -13.01
CA ALA A 3 -5.84 3.66 -13.03
C ALA A 3 -6.15 4.92 -13.84
N LEU A 4 -6.09 6.09 -13.21
CA LEU A 4 -6.37 7.37 -13.87
C LEU A 4 -5.03 8.00 -14.29
N ALA A 5 -4.81 8.18 -15.59
CA ALA A 5 -3.54 8.66 -16.14
C ALA A 5 -3.48 10.20 -16.26
N TRP A 6 -3.93 10.92 -15.23
CA TRP A 6 -3.88 12.38 -15.18
C TRP A 6 -3.67 12.90 -13.75
N ALA A 7 -3.12 14.12 -13.63
CA ALA A 7 -3.02 14.84 -12.35
C ALA A 7 -4.16 15.86 -12.14
N GLN A 8 -4.87 16.25 -13.20
CA GLN A 8 -6.07 17.07 -13.17
C GLN A 8 -7.15 16.49 -14.09
N PRO A 9 -8.44 16.51 -13.67
CA PRO A 9 -8.93 16.95 -12.37
C PRO A 9 -8.60 15.96 -11.24
N TYR A 10 -8.34 16.47 -10.03
CA TYR A 10 -8.08 15.66 -8.83
C TYR A 10 -9.28 15.61 -7.86
N ARG A 11 -10.42 16.22 -8.22
CA ARG A 11 -11.67 16.20 -7.44
C ARG A 11 -12.91 16.39 -8.32
N VAL A 12 -14.06 15.96 -7.82
CA VAL A 12 -15.39 16.27 -8.38
C VAL A 12 -16.25 16.83 -7.25
N GLY A 13 -16.65 18.09 -7.35
CA GLY A 13 -17.38 18.78 -6.28
C GLY A 13 -16.66 18.68 -4.94
N CYS A 14 -17.27 17.99 -3.98
CA CYS A 14 -16.77 17.80 -2.62
C CYS A 14 -16.05 16.45 -2.36
N MET A 15 -15.85 15.62 -3.39
CA MET A 15 -15.13 14.35 -3.30
C MET A 15 -13.79 14.42 -4.02
N SER A 16 -12.81 13.65 -3.53
CA SER A 16 -11.60 13.36 -4.30
C SER A 16 -11.94 12.58 -5.58
N ILE A 17 -11.11 12.69 -6.62
CA ILE A 17 -11.36 11.97 -7.88
C ILE A 17 -11.26 10.45 -7.67
N SER A 18 -10.31 9.99 -6.83
CA SER A 18 -10.20 8.57 -6.48
C SER A 18 -11.49 8.04 -5.84
N ALA A 19 -12.07 8.77 -4.89
CA ALA A 19 -13.29 8.35 -4.22
C ALA A 19 -14.50 8.40 -5.16
N ALA A 20 -14.62 9.45 -5.98
CA ALA A 20 -15.74 9.61 -6.90
C ALA A 20 -15.79 8.49 -7.95
N PHE A 21 -14.64 8.06 -8.49
CA PHE A 21 -14.58 6.92 -9.39
C PHE A 21 -14.80 5.58 -8.69
N ALA A 22 -14.39 5.44 -7.43
CA ALA A 22 -14.51 4.19 -6.70
C ALA A 22 -15.91 3.89 -6.18
N PHE A 23 -16.63 4.92 -5.71
CA PHE A 23 -17.95 4.81 -5.08
C PHE A 23 -19.10 5.37 -5.92
N GLY A 24 -18.79 6.10 -6.99
CA GLY A 24 -19.72 7.07 -7.57
C GLY A 24 -19.75 8.36 -6.73
N PHE A 25 -20.25 9.45 -7.32
CA PHE A 25 -20.42 10.70 -6.57
C PHE A 25 -21.56 10.52 -5.54
N ASP A 26 -21.25 10.68 -4.26
CA ASP A 26 -22.20 10.62 -3.15
C ASP A 26 -21.77 11.57 -2.02
N VAL A 27 -22.67 12.50 -1.68
CA VAL A 27 -22.45 13.55 -0.67
C VAL A 27 -22.16 13.00 0.73
N ALA A 28 -22.48 11.74 1.02
CA ALA A 28 -22.12 11.10 2.28
C ALA A 28 -20.60 10.90 2.44
N TYR A 29 -19.84 10.90 1.35
CA TYR A 29 -18.38 10.90 1.38
C TYR A 29 -17.78 12.32 1.43
N CYS A 30 -18.63 13.35 1.41
CA CYS A 30 -18.22 14.73 1.54
C CYS A 30 -18.28 15.21 3.00
N ALA A 31 -17.46 16.19 3.32
CA ALA A 31 -17.56 16.96 4.55
C ALA A 31 -17.26 18.44 4.28
N GLN A 32 -17.95 19.31 4.99
CA GLN A 32 -17.59 20.73 5.14
C GLN A 32 -17.10 20.96 6.58
N GLY A 33 -15.91 21.54 6.71
CA GLY A 33 -15.24 21.72 8.00
C GLY A 33 -14.83 20.40 8.65
N CYS A 34 -14.61 20.42 9.97
CA CYS A 34 -14.16 19.27 10.74
C CYS A 34 -15.29 18.28 11.07
N LYS A 35 -15.77 17.57 10.06
CA LYS A 35 -16.77 16.50 10.19
C LYS A 35 -16.25 15.18 9.62
N LEU A 36 -16.76 14.07 10.15
CA LEU A 36 -16.50 12.74 9.60
C LEU A 36 -17.24 12.55 8.27
N THR A 37 -16.84 11.53 7.51
CA THR A 37 -17.48 11.11 6.26
C THR A 37 -17.81 9.63 6.32
N ARG A 38 -18.58 9.10 5.37
CA ARG A 38 -18.89 7.67 5.31
C ARG A 38 -17.61 6.82 5.23
N SER A 39 -17.57 5.75 6.03
CA SER A 39 -16.49 4.78 6.00
C SER A 39 -16.55 3.92 4.74
N SER A 40 -15.39 3.53 4.21
CA SER A 40 -15.26 2.56 3.13
C SER A 40 -15.50 1.14 3.67
N PRO A 41 -16.38 0.33 3.05
CA PRO A 41 -16.52 -1.09 3.40
C PRO A 41 -15.25 -1.90 3.06
N TYR A 42 -14.35 -1.35 2.24
CA TYR A 42 -13.07 -1.97 1.91
C TYR A 42 -11.98 -1.74 2.95
N TYR A 43 -12.20 -0.83 3.91
CA TYR A 43 -11.23 -0.57 4.97
C TYR A 43 -10.96 -1.84 5.78
N HIS A 44 -9.70 -2.25 5.84
CA HIS A 44 -9.25 -3.50 6.46
C HIS A 44 -9.99 -4.77 6.01
N ALA A 45 -10.61 -4.76 4.82
CA ALA A 45 -11.31 -5.94 4.31
C ALA A 45 -10.33 -7.04 3.87
N GLY A 46 -10.68 -8.30 4.16
CA GLY A 46 -9.96 -9.48 3.66
C GLY A 46 -10.28 -9.85 2.20
N SER A 47 -11.22 -9.15 1.57
CA SER A 47 -11.63 -9.38 0.18
C SER A 47 -10.49 -9.11 -0.81
N VAL A 48 -10.48 -9.93 -1.86
CA VAL A 48 -9.66 -9.78 -3.08
C VAL A 48 -10.54 -9.50 -4.32
N ALA A 49 -11.86 -9.38 -4.13
CA ALA A 49 -12.84 -9.16 -5.19
C ALA A 49 -13.77 -7.97 -4.85
N PRO A 50 -13.23 -6.76 -4.66
CA PRO A 50 -13.98 -5.63 -4.10
C PRO A 50 -15.20 -5.20 -4.93
N PHE A 51 -15.20 -5.45 -6.24
CA PHE A 51 -16.36 -5.16 -7.08
C PHE A 51 -17.52 -6.11 -6.81
N THR A 52 -17.24 -7.41 -6.66
CA THR A 52 -18.26 -8.41 -6.33
C THR A 52 -18.78 -8.22 -4.91
N ASP A 53 -17.88 -7.99 -3.96
CA ASP A 53 -18.22 -8.00 -2.53
C ASP A 53 -18.82 -6.67 -2.06
N PHE A 54 -18.46 -5.55 -2.69
CA PHE A 54 -18.80 -4.20 -2.22
C PHE A 54 -19.27 -3.24 -3.32
N ALA A 55 -19.42 -3.71 -4.56
CA ALA A 55 -19.76 -2.88 -5.72
C ALA A 55 -18.81 -1.69 -5.95
N LEU A 56 -17.57 -1.75 -5.46
CA LEU A 56 -16.59 -0.67 -5.57
C LEU A 56 -15.41 -1.04 -6.47
N ARG A 57 -14.86 -0.05 -7.15
CA ARG A 57 -13.66 -0.19 -7.98
C ARG A 57 -12.56 0.68 -7.40
N PRO A 58 -11.62 0.14 -6.58
CA PRO A 58 -10.59 0.98 -6.00
C PRO A 58 -9.81 1.67 -7.12
N THR A 59 -9.50 2.94 -6.93
CA THR A 59 -9.00 3.83 -7.96
C THR A 59 -7.76 4.57 -7.49
N MET A 60 -6.72 4.62 -8.32
CA MET A 60 -5.45 5.33 -8.06
C MET A 60 -5.05 6.14 -9.29
N LEU A 61 -4.47 7.32 -9.09
CA LEU A 61 -3.97 8.15 -10.18
C LEU A 61 -2.49 7.88 -10.43
N LEU A 62 -2.10 7.70 -11.68
CA LEU A 62 -0.71 7.80 -12.16
C LEU A 62 -0.32 9.29 -12.25
N ALA A 63 -0.41 10.01 -11.13
CA ALA A 63 -0.30 11.46 -11.07
C ALA A 63 1.14 11.92 -11.28
N THR A 64 1.42 12.42 -12.48
CA THR A 64 2.73 12.94 -12.91
C THR A 64 2.53 14.18 -13.78
N ASN A 65 3.59 14.98 -13.97
CA ASN A 65 3.50 16.23 -14.74
C ASN A 65 3.74 16.02 -16.24
N ASN A 66 4.36 14.91 -16.63
CA ASN A 66 4.71 14.61 -18.00
C ASN A 66 4.82 13.09 -18.23
N PHE A 67 4.91 12.71 -19.51
CA PHE A 67 4.96 11.31 -19.93
C PHE A 67 6.20 10.55 -19.42
N ASN A 68 7.36 11.20 -19.34
CA ASN A 68 8.60 10.55 -18.91
C ASN A 68 8.51 10.18 -17.43
N ASP A 69 7.99 11.08 -16.59
CA ASP A 69 7.73 10.81 -15.17
C ASP A 69 6.69 9.69 -15.00
N ALA A 70 5.64 9.66 -15.84
CA ALA A 70 4.64 8.60 -15.82
C ALA A 70 5.27 7.23 -16.13
N ARG A 71 6.11 7.17 -17.15
CA ARG A 71 6.85 5.95 -17.52
C ARG A 71 7.79 5.53 -16.40
N ALA A 72 8.58 6.44 -15.85
CA ALA A 72 9.51 6.14 -14.75
C ALA A 72 8.77 5.62 -13.51
N LEU A 73 7.59 6.16 -13.21
CA LEU A 73 6.72 5.66 -12.13
C LEU A 73 6.25 4.23 -12.41
N ILE A 74 5.83 3.93 -13.64
CA ILE A 74 5.41 2.58 -14.05
C ILE A 74 6.57 1.59 -13.97
N ASP A 75 7.71 1.94 -14.56
CA ASP A 75 8.92 1.10 -14.57
C ASP A 75 9.39 0.79 -13.14
N ARG A 76 9.28 1.77 -12.23
CA ARG A 76 9.56 1.59 -10.80
C ARG A 76 8.57 0.64 -10.11
N GLY A 77 7.29 0.67 -10.48
CA GLY A 77 6.31 -0.30 -9.98
C GLY A 77 6.62 -1.72 -10.45
N VAL A 78 6.91 -1.89 -11.74
CA VAL A 78 7.33 -3.17 -12.34
C VAL A 78 8.61 -3.70 -11.69
N ALA A 79 9.59 -2.83 -11.43
CA ALA A 79 10.83 -3.21 -10.77
C ALA A 79 10.64 -3.64 -9.30
N ALA A 80 9.48 -3.35 -8.70
CA ALA A 80 9.16 -3.79 -7.34
C ALA A 80 8.66 -5.23 -7.29
N ASP A 81 8.00 -5.71 -8.35
CA ASP A 81 7.24 -6.95 -8.32
C ASP A 81 8.08 -8.17 -7.95
N ASP A 82 7.57 -8.96 -7.01
CA ASP A 82 8.22 -10.16 -6.47
C ASP A 82 9.68 -9.95 -5.99
N THR A 83 10.05 -8.74 -5.56
CA THR A 83 11.40 -8.50 -5.01
C THR A 83 11.52 -8.88 -3.54
N GLN A 84 10.42 -8.84 -2.77
CA GLN A 84 10.36 -9.06 -1.32
C GLN A 84 11.46 -8.31 -0.55
N PRO A 85 11.58 -6.98 -0.72
CA PRO A 85 12.73 -6.24 -0.22
C PRO A 85 12.69 -6.15 1.31
N PHE A 86 13.87 -6.12 1.92
CA PHE A 86 14.04 -5.68 3.30
C PHE A 86 14.49 -4.22 3.27
N GLY A 87 13.72 -3.33 3.89
CA GLY A 87 13.99 -1.90 3.90
C GLY A 87 13.53 -1.22 5.18
N THR A 88 13.82 0.07 5.29
CA THR A 88 13.54 0.86 6.48
C THR A 88 12.18 1.55 6.36
N ALA A 89 11.41 1.48 7.44
CA ALA A 89 10.15 2.19 7.64
C ALA A 89 10.37 3.36 8.59
N TYR A 90 10.38 4.59 8.07
CA TYR A 90 10.48 5.81 8.85
C TYR A 90 9.10 6.33 9.24
N LEU A 91 8.82 6.36 10.55
CA LEU A 91 7.58 6.85 11.13
C LEU A 91 7.88 8.10 11.96
N LEU A 92 7.59 9.27 11.42
CA LEU A 92 7.99 10.54 12.04
C LEU A 92 6.83 11.18 12.81
N GLN A 93 7.10 11.49 14.07
CA GLN A 93 6.35 12.46 14.84
C GLN A 93 7.08 13.80 14.74
N THR A 94 6.45 14.79 14.13
CA THR A 94 7.07 16.09 13.84
C THR A 94 6.75 17.10 14.94
N SER A 95 7.33 18.29 14.82
CA SER A 95 6.97 19.45 15.65
C SER A 95 5.52 19.93 15.44
N ASP A 96 4.90 19.61 14.29
CA ASP A 96 3.50 19.92 14.02
C ASP A 96 2.58 18.89 14.70
N ARG A 97 2.12 19.24 15.91
CA ARG A 97 1.26 18.38 16.72
C ARG A 97 -0.08 18.08 16.05
N ALA A 98 -0.66 19.04 15.32
CA ALA A 98 -1.95 18.85 14.65
C ALA A 98 -1.82 17.84 13.50
N ARG A 99 -0.67 17.83 12.81
CA ARG A 99 -0.40 16.88 11.72
C ARG A 99 0.21 15.56 12.18
N SER A 100 0.64 15.46 13.42
CA SER A 100 1.24 14.23 13.98
C SER A 100 0.26 13.31 14.70
N VAL A 101 -1.06 13.52 14.58
CA VAL A 101 -2.11 12.68 15.21
C VAL A 101 -2.02 11.19 14.86
N ARG A 102 -1.38 10.85 13.73
CA ARG A 102 -1.15 9.48 13.27
C ARG A 102 -0.10 8.73 14.10
N SER A 103 0.68 9.43 14.93
CA SER A 103 1.74 8.84 15.76
C SER A 103 1.24 7.80 16.76
N VAL A 104 -0.05 7.85 17.11
CA VAL A 104 -0.71 6.86 17.98
C VAL A 104 -0.54 5.42 17.50
N PHE A 105 -0.32 5.20 16.20
CA PHE A 105 -0.14 3.86 15.61
C PHE A 105 1.33 3.41 15.54
N TYR A 106 2.30 4.30 15.78
CA TYR A 106 3.71 4.01 15.47
C TYR A 106 4.34 2.97 16.41
N ALA A 107 4.00 3.01 17.70
CA ALA A 107 4.47 2.00 18.65
C ALA A 107 3.93 0.60 18.32
N GLU A 108 2.71 0.51 17.80
CA GLU A 108 2.13 -0.75 17.32
C GLU A 108 2.83 -1.23 16.04
N ALA A 109 3.05 -0.33 15.07
CA ALA A 109 3.78 -0.66 13.85
C ALA A 109 5.18 -1.19 14.15
N GLN A 110 5.94 -0.51 15.03
CA GLN A 110 7.28 -0.93 15.41
C GLN A 110 7.32 -2.34 16.02
N ARG A 111 6.38 -2.66 16.91
CA ARG A 111 6.29 -4.00 17.50
C ARG A 111 5.79 -5.04 16.50
N GLY A 112 4.81 -4.69 15.68
CA GLY A 112 4.13 -5.62 14.76
C GLY A 112 4.99 -6.05 13.57
N PHE A 113 5.91 -5.19 13.12
CA PHE A 113 6.80 -5.47 11.98
C PHE A 113 8.24 -5.77 12.36
N ALA A 114 8.54 -5.98 13.65
CA ALA A 114 9.86 -6.40 14.09
C ALA A 114 10.29 -7.68 13.35
N GLY A 115 11.43 -7.62 12.67
CA GLY A 115 11.97 -8.73 11.85
C GLY A 115 11.31 -8.92 10.48
N VAL A 116 10.34 -8.06 10.11
CA VAL A 116 9.81 -7.95 8.74
C VAL A 116 10.44 -6.73 8.06
N PHE A 117 10.51 -5.60 8.76
CA PHE A 117 11.12 -4.35 8.32
C PHE A 117 12.01 -3.78 9.42
N ASP A 118 12.92 -2.88 9.06
CA ASP A 118 13.61 -2.02 10.01
C ASP A 118 12.73 -0.80 10.33
N VAL A 119 12.01 -0.81 11.47
CA VAL A 119 11.05 0.26 11.80
C VAL A 119 11.68 1.30 12.72
N GLN A 120 11.84 2.51 12.19
CA GLN A 120 12.44 3.66 12.85
C GLN A 120 11.35 4.69 13.20
N VAL A 121 11.00 4.78 14.49
CA VAL A 121 10.09 5.82 15.00
C VAL A 121 10.92 7.00 15.49
N LEU A 122 10.81 8.15 14.83
CA LEU A 122 11.67 9.31 15.07
C LEU A 122 10.86 10.55 15.47
N GLN A 123 11.39 11.34 16.40
CA GLN A 123 10.85 12.65 16.78
C GLN A 123 11.65 13.75 16.09
N GLN A 124 11.34 13.99 14.82
CA GLN A 124 11.99 15.00 13.99
C GLN A 124 11.09 15.38 12.82
N ASP A 125 11.37 16.51 12.20
CA ASP A 125 10.53 17.06 11.15
C ASP A 125 10.73 16.42 9.77
N ALA A 126 11.94 15.94 9.50
CA ALA A 126 12.32 15.29 8.24
C ALA A 126 13.50 14.33 8.46
N ILE A 127 13.72 13.41 7.52
CA ILE A 127 14.97 12.65 7.39
C ILE A 127 15.77 13.20 6.21
N ALA A 128 17.09 13.02 6.23
CA ALA A 128 17.98 13.37 5.12
C ALA A 128 19.09 12.33 4.99
N ASN A 129 19.64 12.20 3.78
CA ASN A 129 20.74 11.28 3.45
C ASN A 129 20.45 9.83 3.88
N ARG A 130 19.26 9.34 3.53
CA ARG A 130 18.80 7.98 3.85
C ARG A 130 18.50 7.21 2.57
N SER A 131 18.89 5.95 2.55
CA SER A 131 18.60 5.03 1.45
C SER A 131 17.85 3.80 1.94
N SER A 132 17.46 2.93 1.01
CA SER A 132 16.68 1.72 1.30
C SER A 132 15.34 2.01 1.99
N ILE A 133 14.75 3.17 1.70
CA ILE A 133 13.47 3.59 2.30
C ILE A 133 12.34 2.81 1.63
N LEU A 134 11.59 2.06 2.43
CA LEU A 134 10.42 1.32 1.96
C LEU A 134 9.11 1.99 2.40
N PHE A 135 9.10 2.58 3.60
CA PHE A 135 7.96 3.34 4.10
C PHE A 135 8.43 4.66 4.68
N TYR A 136 7.72 5.75 4.35
CA TYR A 136 7.92 7.03 5.02
C TYR A 136 6.56 7.68 5.32
N PHE A 137 6.13 7.59 6.57
CA PHE A 137 4.92 8.23 7.06
C PHE A 137 5.27 9.37 8.03
N THR A 138 4.86 10.59 7.68
CA THR A 138 5.12 11.81 8.47
C THR A 138 3.88 12.70 8.57
N GLY A 139 4.00 13.86 9.19
CA GLY A 139 2.96 14.88 9.27
C GLY A 139 3.55 16.29 9.31
N LYS A 140 3.59 16.98 8.17
CA LYS A 140 4.04 18.38 8.05
C LYS A 140 3.39 18.97 6.80
N SER A 141 3.25 20.30 6.72
CA SER A 141 2.73 20.96 5.52
C SER A 141 3.70 20.91 4.33
N GLN A 142 4.99 20.79 4.62
CA GLN A 142 6.09 20.67 3.68
C GLN A 142 7.21 19.86 4.34
N VAL A 143 7.79 18.92 3.61
CA VAL A 143 8.84 18.03 4.10
C VAL A 143 10.13 18.35 3.36
N ASP A 144 11.18 18.64 4.13
CA ASP A 144 12.49 19.01 3.59
C ASP A 144 13.35 17.77 3.30
N GLY A 145 14.38 17.92 2.47
CA GLY A 145 15.42 16.91 2.25
C GLY A 145 15.03 15.73 1.36
N LEU A 146 13.89 15.80 0.65
CA LEU A 146 13.42 14.73 -0.24
C LEU A 146 14.41 14.36 -1.35
N ASP A 147 15.19 15.33 -1.81
CA ASP A 147 16.26 15.20 -2.81
C ASP A 147 17.46 14.38 -2.31
N THR A 148 17.54 14.14 -1.01
CA THR A 148 18.61 13.34 -0.37
C THR A 148 18.18 11.91 -0.04
N LEU A 149 16.98 11.52 -0.45
CA LEU A 149 16.37 10.23 -0.11
C LEU A 149 16.43 9.26 -1.28
N GLU A 150 16.76 8.00 -0.98
CA GLU A 150 16.72 6.92 -1.95
C GLU A 150 15.67 5.87 -1.51
N PHE A 151 14.56 5.85 -2.24
CA PHE A 151 13.47 4.91 -2.03
C PHE A 151 13.71 3.61 -2.79
N LEU A 152 13.30 2.49 -2.19
CA LEU A 152 13.24 1.21 -2.89
C LEU A 152 12.07 1.20 -3.89
N PRO A 153 12.18 0.47 -5.01
CA PRO A 153 11.02 0.13 -5.83
C PRO A 153 9.89 -0.46 -4.99
N GLY A 154 8.68 0.04 -5.18
CA GLY A 154 7.50 -0.31 -4.40
C GLY A 154 7.29 0.53 -3.13
N ALA A 155 8.17 1.48 -2.78
CA ALA A 155 8.04 2.23 -1.54
C ALA A 155 6.76 3.08 -1.45
N MET A 156 6.21 3.17 -0.23
CA MET A 156 5.07 4.02 0.12
C MET A 156 5.56 5.22 0.92
N ALA A 157 5.20 6.44 0.50
CA ALA A 157 5.54 7.63 1.27
C ALA A 157 4.42 8.65 1.25
N ASP A 158 4.02 9.16 2.41
CA ASP A 158 3.06 10.25 2.49
C ASP A 158 3.21 11.09 3.76
N HIS A 159 2.58 12.25 3.71
CA HIS A 159 2.54 13.23 4.78
C HIS A 159 1.10 13.57 5.13
N LEU A 160 0.78 13.49 6.41
CA LEU A 160 -0.50 13.94 6.92
C LEU A 160 -0.51 15.48 6.87
N THR A 161 -1.27 16.01 5.92
CA THR A 161 -1.57 17.43 5.84
C THR A 161 -2.90 17.63 5.12
N SER A 162 -3.54 18.77 5.37
CA SER A 162 -4.58 19.29 4.50
C SER A 162 -4.03 19.48 3.09
N TYR A 163 -4.89 19.35 2.09
CA TYR A 163 -4.63 19.72 0.69
C TYR A 163 -3.43 19.05 0.00
N GLY A 164 -2.81 18.01 0.58
CA GLY A 164 -1.71 17.29 -0.08
C GLY A 164 -2.15 16.57 -1.36
N GLY A 165 -3.44 16.31 -1.51
CA GLY A 165 -4.07 15.72 -2.71
C GLY A 165 -4.64 16.75 -3.68
N MET A 166 -4.45 18.04 -3.43
CA MET A 166 -4.61 19.09 -4.45
C MET A 166 -3.36 19.09 -5.32
N LEU A 167 -3.35 18.19 -6.30
CA LEU A 167 -2.11 17.67 -6.92
C LEU A 167 -1.26 18.74 -7.62
N THR A 168 -1.88 19.81 -8.10
CA THR A 168 -1.30 20.74 -9.09
C THR A 168 -1.33 22.22 -8.68
N ASN A 169 -2.06 22.57 -7.62
CA ASN A 169 -2.41 23.96 -7.30
C ASN A 169 -2.69 24.18 -5.80
N SER A 170 -1.84 23.59 -4.96
CA SER A 170 -1.86 23.77 -3.50
C SER A 170 -0.73 24.70 -3.05
N LYS A 171 -0.94 25.42 -1.94
CA LYS A 171 0.16 26.08 -1.21
C LYS A 171 0.94 25.11 -0.33
N GLN A 172 0.35 23.97 0.02
CA GLN A 172 1.00 22.92 0.78
C GLN A 172 1.69 21.95 -0.20
N MET A 173 2.64 21.17 0.31
CA MET A 173 3.34 20.19 -0.50
C MET A 173 2.34 19.21 -1.13
N SER A 174 2.42 19.06 -2.46
CA SER A 174 1.64 18.06 -3.19
C SER A 174 2.20 16.67 -2.91
N ALA A 175 1.32 15.68 -2.76
CA ALA A 175 1.71 14.27 -2.64
C ALA A 175 2.55 13.78 -3.84
N MET A 176 2.43 14.42 -5.01
CA MET A 176 3.27 14.12 -6.18
C MET A 176 4.77 14.30 -5.91
N ARG A 177 5.15 15.18 -4.98
CA ARG A 177 6.56 15.37 -4.60
C ARG A 177 7.20 14.09 -4.05
N TRP A 178 6.42 13.20 -3.43
CA TRP A 178 6.91 11.87 -3.01
C TRP A 178 7.24 10.98 -4.21
N LEU A 179 6.40 11.01 -5.26
CA LEU A 179 6.62 10.22 -6.47
C LEU A 179 7.86 10.68 -7.23
N GLU A 180 8.05 12.00 -7.31
CA GLU A 180 9.24 12.64 -7.89
C GLU A 180 10.51 12.31 -7.09
N ALA A 181 10.41 12.24 -5.76
CA ALA A 181 11.53 11.92 -4.88
C ALA A 181 11.93 10.43 -4.89
N GLY A 182 11.15 9.54 -5.51
CA GLY A 182 11.50 8.12 -5.57
C GLY A 182 10.42 7.15 -5.07
N ALA A 183 9.39 7.60 -4.36
CA ALA A 183 8.33 6.73 -3.86
C ALA A 183 7.46 6.18 -5.01
N THR A 184 6.96 4.96 -4.86
CA THR A 184 6.08 4.32 -5.86
C THR A 184 4.62 4.69 -5.65
N GLY A 185 4.24 5.03 -4.42
CA GLY A 185 2.89 5.51 -4.10
C GLY A 185 2.87 6.52 -2.98
N SER A 186 1.80 7.32 -2.99
CA SER A 186 1.51 8.33 -1.99
C SER A 186 0.00 8.53 -1.83
N TYR A 187 -0.35 9.32 -0.82
CA TYR A 187 -1.70 9.73 -0.52
C TYR A 187 -1.73 11.19 -0.11
N GLY A 188 -2.79 11.90 -0.49
CA GLY A 188 -3.03 13.26 -0.03
C GLY A 188 -4.50 13.65 -0.10
N THR A 189 -4.91 14.61 0.73
CA THR A 189 -6.31 15.07 0.78
C THR A 189 -6.59 16.16 -0.25
N ALA A 190 -7.62 16.01 -1.07
CA ALA A 190 -8.02 16.96 -2.11
C ALA A 190 -8.85 18.14 -1.58
N LEU A 191 -9.37 17.99 -0.37
CA LEU A 191 -10.18 18.97 0.37
C LEU A 191 -9.74 18.97 1.83
N GLU A 192 -10.11 20.00 2.60
CA GLU A 192 -9.80 20.10 4.03
C GLU A 192 -10.35 18.88 4.79
N PRO A 193 -9.49 18.01 5.34
CA PRO A 193 -9.93 16.82 6.03
C PRO A 193 -10.13 17.07 7.53
N CYS A 194 -9.50 18.10 8.09
CA CYS A 194 -9.05 18.14 9.48
C CYS A 194 -8.19 16.93 9.87
N ALA A 195 -7.57 16.97 11.04
CA ALA A 195 -6.64 15.94 11.50
C ALA A 195 -7.35 14.68 12.07
N PHE A 196 -8.35 14.14 11.36
CA PHE A 196 -8.97 12.87 11.74
C PHE A 196 -8.15 11.70 11.20
N ASN A 197 -7.64 10.85 12.08
CA ASN A 197 -6.84 9.67 11.69
C ASN A 197 -7.53 8.77 10.67
N GLN A 198 -8.87 8.68 10.71
CA GLN A 198 -9.69 7.91 9.79
C GLN A 198 -9.58 8.35 8.33
N LYS A 199 -9.19 9.61 8.08
CA LYS A 199 -9.06 10.20 6.74
C LYS A 199 -7.64 10.10 6.17
N PHE A 200 -6.73 9.41 6.85
CA PHE A 200 -5.35 9.21 6.41
C PHE A 200 -4.98 7.72 6.45
N PRO A 201 -3.94 7.30 5.72
CA PRO A 201 -3.48 5.92 5.76
C PRO A 201 -3.05 5.54 7.17
N ASN A 202 -3.69 4.51 7.72
CA ASN A 202 -3.22 3.85 8.92
C ASN A 202 -1.93 3.07 8.57
N PRO A 203 -0.77 3.42 9.16
CA PRO A 203 0.51 2.87 8.76
C PRO A 203 0.61 1.38 9.07
N VAL A 204 -0.02 0.92 10.17
CA VAL A 204 -0.05 -0.51 10.52
C VAL A 204 -0.78 -1.30 9.44
N LEU A 205 -1.94 -0.81 9.00
CA LEU A 205 -2.74 -1.51 7.99
C LEU A 205 -2.12 -1.43 6.60
N ALA A 206 -1.60 -0.27 6.20
CA ALA A 206 -0.92 -0.07 4.92
C ALA A 206 0.25 -1.05 4.80
N MET A 207 1.16 -1.05 5.78
CA MET A 207 2.31 -1.94 5.81
C MET A 207 1.89 -3.41 5.88
N TRP A 208 0.84 -3.76 6.64
CA TRP A 208 0.42 -5.16 6.79
C TRP A 208 -0.18 -5.73 5.51
N HIS A 209 -1.09 -5.00 4.86
CA HIS A 209 -1.69 -5.46 3.61
C HIS A 209 -0.62 -5.60 2.53
N TYR A 210 0.30 -4.64 2.46
CA TYR A 210 1.38 -4.67 1.49
C TYR A 210 2.37 -5.82 1.75
N ALA A 211 2.83 -5.98 2.99
CA ALA A 211 3.71 -7.08 3.41
C ALA A 211 3.07 -8.48 3.27
N THR A 212 1.74 -8.56 3.16
CA THR A 212 1.01 -9.81 2.95
C THR A 212 0.52 -9.99 1.51
N GLY A 213 1.11 -9.24 0.58
CA GLY A 213 1.00 -9.43 -0.87
C GLY A 213 -0.18 -8.72 -1.54
N SER A 214 -0.81 -7.75 -0.88
CA SER A 214 -1.69 -6.81 -1.58
C SER A 214 -0.87 -5.96 -2.55
N THR A 215 -1.48 -5.56 -3.66
CA THR A 215 -0.92 -4.49 -4.52
C THR A 215 -0.86 -3.16 -3.76
N LEU A 216 -0.08 -2.20 -4.26
CA LEU A 216 0.02 -0.85 -3.70
C LEU A 216 -1.35 -0.17 -3.60
N LEU A 217 -2.18 -0.31 -4.65
CA LEU A 217 -3.55 0.20 -4.68
C LEU A 217 -4.41 -0.42 -3.58
N GLU A 218 -4.35 -1.73 -3.40
CA GLU A 218 -5.13 -2.40 -2.36
C GLU A 218 -4.66 -2.04 -0.95
N ALA A 219 -3.34 -2.01 -0.72
CA ALA A 219 -2.76 -1.66 0.57
C ALA A 219 -3.18 -0.25 1.02
N TYR A 220 -3.11 0.73 0.12
CA TYR A 220 -3.58 2.08 0.40
C TYR A 220 -5.08 2.13 0.67
N TRP A 221 -5.90 1.57 -0.22
CA TRP A 221 -7.36 1.62 -0.08
C TRP A 221 -7.89 0.89 1.15
N LYS A 222 -7.23 -0.20 1.58
CA LYS A 222 -7.56 -0.92 2.80
C LYS A 222 -7.03 -0.24 4.07
N SER A 223 -6.24 0.83 3.95
CA SER A 223 -5.63 1.54 5.09
C SER A 223 -6.29 2.89 5.43
N VAL A 224 -7.18 3.42 4.57
CA VAL A 224 -7.90 4.67 4.82
C VAL A 224 -9.38 4.37 5.10
N GLN A 225 -9.85 4.68 6.30
CA GLN A 225 -11.23 4.35 6.70
C GLN A 225 -12.25 5.26 6.00
N MET A 226 -11.93 6.55 5.87
CA MET A 226 -12.80 7.60 5.34
C MET A 226 -12.15 8.28 4.13
N PRO A 227 -12.06 7.59 2.97
CA PRO A 227 -11.27 8.05 1.82
C PRO A 227 -11.93 9.14 0.98
N GLY A 228 -13.15 9.59 1.32
CA GLY A 228 -13.97 10.47 0.48
C GLY A 228 -13.30 11.77 0.02
N GLN A 229 -12.37 12.30 0.84
CA GLN A 229 -11.64 13.54 0.57
C GLN A 229 -10.18 13.30 0.15
N GLY A 230 -9.77 12.04 -0.07
CA GLY A 230 -8.38 11.64 -0.31
C GLY A 230 -8.11 11.10 -1.70
N ASN A 231 -7.01 11.51 -2.32
CA ASN A 231 -6.49 10.95 -3.56
C ASN A 231 -5.39 9.94 -3.26
N PHE A 232 -5.51 8.76 -3.86
CA PHE A 232 -4.46 7.76 -3.92
C PHE A 232 -3.69 7.95 -5.22
N ILE A 233 -2.37 8.07 -5.14
CA ILE A 233 -1.52 8.28 -6.31
C ILE A 233 -0.35 7.30 -6.32
N GLY A 234 0.13 6.91 -7.51
CA GLY A 234 1.22 5.97 -7.66
C GLY A 234 0.98 4.95 -8.76
N GLU A 235 1.85 3.95 -8.82
CA GLU A 235 1.69 2.78 -9.70
C GLU A 235 0.80 1.73 -9.01
N PRO A 236 -0.42 1.46 -9.50
CA PRO A 236 -1.40 0.67 -8.77
C PRO A 236 -1.06 -0.82 -8.63
N LEU A 237 -0.27 -1.40 -9.54
CA LEU A 237 -0.05 -2.84 -9.61
C LEU A 237 1.15 -3.33 -8.80
N ALA A 238 2.05 -2.44 -8.38
CA ALA A 238 3.25 -2.76 -7.63
C ALA A 238 2.92 -3.68 -6.45
N ALA A 239 3.52 -4.86 -6.45
CA ALA A 239 3.22 -5.93 -5.50
C ALA A 239 4.50 -6.67 -5.07
N PRO A 240 5.43 -5.98 -4.37
CA PRO A 240 6.73 -6.55 -4.01
C PRO A 240 6.68 -7.82 -3.17
N TYR A 241 5.58 -8.06 -2.44
CA TYR A 241 5.42 -9.22 -1.55
C TYR A 241 4.43 -10.27 -2.07
N ALA A 242 3.97 -10.19 -3.32
CA ALA A 242 2.98 -11.12 -3.85
C ALA A 242 3.54 -12.48 -4.29
N GLY A 243 4.85 -12.58 -4.56
CA GLY A 243 5.44 -13.81 -5.08
C GLY A 243 5.93 -14.80 -4.03
N TYR A 244 6.78 -15.74 -4.45
CA TYR A 244 7.20 -16.88 -3.64
C TYR A 244 8.70 -17.19 -3.78
N ARG A 245 9.24 -17.96 -2.83
CA ARG A 245 10.61 -18.47 -2.84
C ARG A 245 10.59 -19.98 -2.68
N LEU A 246 11.31 -20.68 -3.55
CA LEU A 246 11.52 -22.12 -3.44
C LEU A 246 12.85 -22.39 -2.77
N ARG A 247 12.86 -23.25 -1.76
CA ARG A 247 14.10 -23.75 -1.14
C ARG A 247 14.10 -25.26 -1.10
N ARG A 248 15.16 -25.88 -1.56
CA ARG A 248 15.34 -27.32 -1.42
C ARG A 248 15.63 -27.69 0.04
N ALA A 249 14.98 -28.72 0.55
CA ALA A 249 15.19 -29.26 1.89
C ALA A 249 15.22 -30.80 1.81
N GLY A 250 16.42 -31.37 1.70
CA GLY A 250 16.56 -32.80 1.43
C GLY A 250 15.90 -33.19 0.10
N ARG A 251 14.88 -34.05 0.16
CA ARG A 251 14.13 -34.51 -1.02
C ARG A 251 12.92 -33.63 -1.37
N THR A 252 12.56 -32.66 -0.54
CA THR A 252 11.39 -31.80 -0.74
C THR A 252 11.78 -30.41 -1.25
N LEU A 253 10.82 -29.71 -1.85
CA LEU A 253 10.90 -28.28 -2.11
C LEU A 253 9.97 -27.56 -1.13
N ARG A 254 10.48 -26.54 -0.44
CA ARG A 254 9.70 -25.68 0.45
C ARG A 254 9.30 -24.42 -0.29
N VAL A 255 8.01 -24.14 -0.31
CA VAL A 255 7.41 -22.93 -0.89
C VAL A 255 7.18 -21.93 0.25
N TYR A 256 7.94 -20.85 0.24
CA TYR A 256 7.76 -19.70 1.13
C TYR A 256 7.05 -18.59 0.36
N SER A 257 6.10 -17.90 0.98
CA SER A 257 5.54 -16.67 0.41
C SER A 257 4.93 -15.82 1.51
N PRO A 258 5.03 -14.48 1.44
CA PRO A 258 4.36 -13.59 2.38
C PRO A 258 2.82 -13.70 2.38
N VAL A 259 2.23 -14.24 1.31
CA VAL A 259 0.77 -14.45 1.20
C VAL A 259 0.30 -15.68 1.96
N LEU A 260 1.20 -16.60 2.32
CA LEU A 260 0.86 -17.81 3.05
C LEU A 260 0.54 -17.47 4.51
N ARG A 261 -0.72 -17.71 4.89
CA ARG A 261 -1.25 -17.53 6.25
C ARG A 261 -1.55 -18.86 6.91
N ARG A 262 -1.67 -18.88 8.24
CA ARG A 262 -2.15 -20.06 8.97
C ARG A 262 -3.47 -20.56 8.38
N GLY A 263 -3.58 -21.85 8.12
CA GLY A 263 -4.78 -22.44 7.52
C GLY A 263 -4.46 -23.74 6.80
N SER A 264 -5.48 -24.31 6.18
CA SER A 264 -5.36 -25.50 5.33
C SER A 264 -5.22 -25.06 3.88
N TYR A 265 -4.36 -25.75 3.13
CA TYR A 265 -4.10 -25.50 1.73
C TYR A 265 -4.25 -26.79 0.94
N LYS A 266 -5.02 -26.74 -0.15
CA LYS A 266 -5.00 -27.76 -1.19
C LYS A 266 -3.86 -27.44 -2.15
N ILE A 267 -3.03 -28.43 -2.40
CA ILE A 267 -1.94 -28.34 -3.36
C ILE A 267 -2.31 -29.25 -4.52
N TYR A 268 -2.48 -28.65 -5.69
CA TYR A 268 -2.72 -29.33 -6.94
C TYR A 268 -1.43 -29.32 -7.75
N ARG A 269 -1.13 -30.44 -8.42
CA ARG A 269 -0.15 -30.47 -9.51
C ARG A 269 -0.87 -30.35 -10.85
N ASN A 270 -0.25 -29.68 -11.81
CA ASN A 270 -0.75 -29.56 -13.16
C ASN A 270 0.27 -30.16 -14.12
N ASP A 271 0.01 -31.40 -14.52
CA ASP A 271 0.82 -32.13 -15.50
C ASP A 271 0.01 -32.20 -16.79
N PHE A 272 0.53 -31.61 -17.87
CA PHE A 272 -0.10 -31.61 -19.20
C PHE A 272 -1.54 -31.05 -19.22
N GLY A 273 -1.82 -30.02 -18.41
CA GLY A 273 -3.13 -29.36 -18.34
C GLY A 273 -4.15 -30.08 -17.45
N VAL A 274 -3.79 -31.20 -16.83
CA VAL A 274 -4.68 -31.94 -15.92
C VAL A 274 -4.33 -31.63 -14.48
N GLU A 275 -5.23 -30.94 -13.77
CA GLU A 275 -5.09 -30.70 -12.35
C GLU A 275 -5.39 -31.96 -11.54
N ARG A 276 -4.48 -32.33 -10.64
CA ARG A 276 -4.68 -33.41 -9.67
C ARG A 276 -4.33 -32.93 -8.28
N LEU A 277 -5.23 -33.16 -7.33
CA LEU A 277 -4.94 -32.90 -5.91
C LEU A 277 -3.76 -33.77 -5.48
N LEU A 278 -2.68 -33.12 -5.05
CA LEU A 278 -1.47 -33.76 -4.56
C LEU A 278 -1.53 -33.98 -3.05
N ALA A 279 -1.91 -32.94 -2.31
CA ALA A 279 -1.92 -32.96 -0.85
C ALA A 279 -2.85 -31.88 -0.27
N ILE A 280 -3.25 -32.10 0.97
CA ILE A 280 -3.78 -31.04 1.84
C ILE A 280 -2.76 -30.82 2.96
N GLN A 281 -2.29 -29.59 3.11
CA GLN A 281 -1.32 -29.23 4.13
C GLN A 281 -1.86 -28.15 5.05
N GLN A 282 -1.59 -28.30 6.34
CA GLN A 282 -1.95 -27.31 7.34
C GLN A 282 -0.72 -26.48 7.70
N LEU A 283 -0.77 -25.18 7.39
CA LEU A 283 0.25 -24.24 7.79
C LEU A 283 0.03 -23.84 9.26
N LYS A 284 0.95 -24.25 10.14
CA LYS A 284 0.92 -23.97 11.59
C LYS A 284 1.66 -22.67 11.92
N ARG A 285 1.47 -22.14 13.13
CA ARG A 285 2.08 -20.86 13.57
C ARG A 285 3.61 -20.78 13.39
N ASN A 286 4.31 -21.89 13.61
CA ASN A 286 5.78 -21.95 13.54
C ASN A 286 6.30 -22.44 12.18
N GLN A 287 5.41 -22.67 11.21
CA GLN A 287 5.76 -23.15 9.88
C GLN A 287 5.36 -22.07 8.86
N ARG A 288 6.33 -21.57 8.09
CA ARG A 288 6.12 -20.51 7.09
C ARG A 288 6.23 -21.00 5.65
N TYR A 289 6.14 -22.31 5.44
CA TYR A 289 6.26 -22.92 4.12
C TYR A 289 5.31 -24.09 3.93
N LEU A 290 4.94 -24.32 2.68
CA LEU A 290 4.33 -25.56 2.20
C LEU A 290 5.42 -26.46 1.61
N GLU A 291 5.26 -27.78 1.65
CA GLU A 291 6.23 -28.72 1.09
C GLU A 291 5.72 -29.37 -0.18
N LEU A 292 6.54 -29.43 -1.22
CA LEU A 292 6.28 -30.19 -2.43
C LEU A 292 7.19 -31.43 -2.39
N THR A 293 6.62 -32.59 -2.67
CA THR A 293 7.33 -33.88 -2.69
C THR A 293 7.52 -34.38 -4.12
N PRO A 294 8.58 -35.18 -4.39
CA PRO A 294 8.76 -35.81 -5.69
C PRO A 294 7.65 -36.85 -6.00
N PRO A 295 7.38 -37.14 -7.28
CA PRO A 295 7.94 -36.48 -8.46
C PRO A 295 7.41 -35.04 -8.61
N PHE A 296 8.31 -34.11 -8.96
CA PHE A 296 7.93 -32.72 -9.13
C PHE A 296 7.17 -32.49 -10.43
N SER A 297 6.25 -31.53 -10.41
CA SER A 297 5.51 -31.04 -11.57
C SER A 297 6.10 -29.72 -12.06
N GLN A 298 5.87 -29.40 -13.34
CA GLN A 298 6.23 -28.09 -13.88
C GLN A 298 5.34 -26.95 -13.35
N SER A 299 4.14 -27.28 -12.90
CA SER A 299 3.16 -26.29 -12.42
C SER A 299 2.37 -26.82 -11.22
N TYR A 300 2.16 -25.93 -10.25
CA TYR A 300 1.36 -26.20 -9.07
C TYR A 300 0.34 -25.10 -8.87
N ARG A 301 -0.89 -25.47 -8.48
CA ARG A 301 -1.89 -24.54 -7.98
C ARG A 301 -2.08 -24.77 -6.49
N ILE A 302 -1.93 -23.71 -5.70
CA ILE A 302 -2.08 -23.76 -4.25
C ILE A 302 -3.31 -22.92 -3.90
N GLU A 303 -4.25 -23.53 -3.20
CA GLU A 303 -5.52 -22.90 -2.84
C GLU A 303 -5.72 -23.00 -1.33
N ARG A 304 -6.04 -21.87 -0.70
CA ARG A 304 -6.39 -21.85 0.72
C ARG A 304 -7.85 -22.29 0.90
N MET A 305 -8.08 -23.17 1.87
CA MET A 305 -9.42 -23.62 2.29
C MET A 305 -10.05 -22.67 3.31
#